data_AF-A0A2A4RSV3-F1
#
_entry.id   AF-A0A2A4RSV3-F1
#
_cell.length_a   1.000
_cell.length_b   1.000
_cell.length_c   1.000
_cell.angle_alpha   90.00
_cell.angle_beta   90.00
_cell.angle_gamma   90.00
#
_symmetry.space_group_name_H-M   'P 1'
#
loop_
_entity.id
_entity.type
_entity.pdbx_description
1 polymer ?
#
loop_
_entity_poly.entity_id
_entity_poly.type
_entity_poly.pdbx_seq_one_letter_code
_entity_poly.pdbx_strand_id
1 'polypeptide(L)' 'MLASFTEYEKDLLYGKTKPLADKHKCSPKYVKFIVMNERNINTKLAKEIYEDLKALLKIYKPNI' A
#
# COMPACT_ATOMS: atom_id res chain seq x y z
N MET A 1 -3.38 -8.91 -10.05
CA MET A 1 -2.04 -8.30 -10.21
C MET A 1 -1.41 -8.22 -8.83
N LEU A 2 -0.12 -8.51 -8.72
CA LEU A 2 0.65 -8.33 -7.49
C LEU A 2 1.15 -6.87 -7.40
N ALA A 3 1.24 -6.34 -6.20
CA ALA A 3 1.72 -5.00 -5.90
C ALA A 3 3.26 -4.91 -5.96
N SER A 4 3.83 -4.57 -7.12
CA SER A 4 5.29 -4.45 -7.27
C SER A 4 5.85 -3.17 -6.62
N PHE A 5 6.09 -3.20 -5.31
CA PHE A 5 6.83 -2.17 -4.57
C PHE A 5 8.30 -2.59 -4.37
N THR A 6 9.22 -1.67 -4.56
CA THR A 6 10.66 -1.83 -4.23
C THR A 6 10.86 -1.88 -2.71
N GLU A 7 12.01 -2.40 -2.23
CA GLU A 7 12.30 -2.46 -0.79
C GLU A 7 12.25 -1.09 -0.09
N TYR A 8 12.76 -0.05 -0.76
CA TYR A 8 12.67 1.33 -0.28
C TYR A 8 11.22 1.82 -0.16
N GLU A 9 10.37 1.50 -1.13
CA GLU A 9 8.95 1.86 -1.10
C GLU A 9 8.21 1.08 -0.02
N LYS A 10 8.57 -0.18 0.21
CA LYS A 10 8.01 -0.98 1.32
C LYS A 10 8.32 -0.34 2.67
N ASP A 11 9.54 0.13 2.87
CA ASP A 11 9.95 0.79 4.12
C ASP A 11 9.20 2.11 4.35
N LEU A 12 9.12 2.97 3.33
CA LEU A 12 8.32 4.20 3.36
C LEU A 12 6.85 3.95 3.67
N LEU A 13 6.26 2.92 3.06
CA LEU A 13 4.85 2.58 3.22
C LEU A 13 4.59 1.82 4.53
N TYR A 14 5.60 1.19 5.15
CA TYR A 14 5.44 0.43 6.39
C TYR A 14 4.86 1.28 7.52
N GLY A 15 5.39 2.50 7.69
CA GLY A 15 4.89 3.48 8.66
C GLY A 15 3.50 4.06 8.34
N LYS A 16 2.96 3.78 7.14
CA LYS A 16 1.66 4.29 6.67
C LYS A 16 0.56 3.23 6.64
N THR A 17 0.90 1.98 6.97
CA THR A 17 -0.05 0.86 6.99
C THR A 17 -1.24 1.09 7.91
N LYS A 18 -1.03 1.64 9.12
CA LYS A 18 -2.09 1.94 10.08
C LYS A 18 -3.10 3.01 9.59
N PRO A 19 -2.69 4.23 9.20
CA PRO A 19 -3.63 5.24 8.72
C PRO A 19 -4.38 4.82 7.44
N LEU A 20 -3.75 4.05 6.54
CA LEU A 20 -4.43 3.46 5.39
C LEU A 20 -5.48 2.44 5.81
N ALA A 21 -5.16 1.60 6.81
CA ALA A 21 -6.07 0.61 7.31
C ALA A 21 -7.30 1.24 7.97
N ASP A 22 -7.12 2.32 8.74
CA ASP A 22 -8.20 3.12 9.31
C ASP A 22 -9.10 3.74 8.22
N LYS A 23 -8.49 4.35 7.18
CA LYS A 23 -9.23 4.94 6.05
C LYS A 23 -10.13 3.90 5.34
N HIS A 24 -9.59 2.70 5.12
CA HIS A 24 -10.25 1.62 4.39
C HIS A 24 -11.05 0.67 5.29
N LYS A 25 -11.17 0.98 6.59
CA LYS A 25 -11.85 0.16 7.60
C LYS A 25 -11.43 -1.32 7.55
N CYS A 26 -10.13 -1.57 7.43
CA CYS A 26 -9.56 -2.90 7.33
C CYS A 26 -8.44 -3.11 8.36
N SER A 27 -7.96 -4.34 8.53
CA SER A 27 -6.86 -4.59 9.45
C SER A 27 -5.54 -4.02 8.92
N PRO A 28 -4.66 -3.45 9.76
CA PRO A 28 -3.31 -3.03 9.35
C PRO A 28 -2.50 -4.15 8.70
N LYS A 29 -2.71 -5.39 9.16
CA LYS A 29 -2.13 -6.60 8.58
C LYS A 29 -2.55 -6.81 7.12
N TYR A 30 -3.79 -6.44 6.77
CA TYR A 30 -4.31 -6.53 5.41
C TYR A 30 -3.55 -5.59 4.45
N VAL A 31 -3.35 -4.33 4.87
CA VAL A 31 -2.56 -3.35 4.12
C VAL A 31 -1.10 -3.80 4.03
N LYS A 32 -0.52 -4.30 5.13
CA LYS A 32 0.85 -4.85 5.15
C LYS A 32 1.04 -5.96 4.12
N PHE A 33 0.08 -6.89 3.99
CA PHE A 33 0.16 -7.95 2.98
C PHE A 33 0.14 -7.42 1.54
N ILE A 34 -0.58 -6.33 1.28
CA ILE A 34 -0.55 -5.67 -0.02
C ILE A 34 0.82 -5.03 -0.25
N VAL A 35 1.38 -4.31 0.73
CA VAL A 35 2.72 -3.68 0.63
C VAL A 35 3.83 -4.73 0.45
N MET A 36 3.76 -5.84 1.18
CA MET A 36 4.74 -6.93 1.11
C MET A 36 4.62 -7.80 -0.13
N ASN A 37 3.62 -7.53 -0.98
CA ASN A 37 3.35 -8.30 -2.19
C ASN A 37 2.88 -9.74 -1.92
N GLU A 38 2.38 -9.99 -0.71
CA GLU A 38 1.87 -11.29 -0.24
C GLU A 38 0.37 -11.46 -0.54
N ARG A 39 -0.29 -10.43 -1.10
CA ARG A 39 -1.71 -10.47 -1.45
C ARG A 39 -1.98 -9.98 -2.87
N ASN A 40 -2.81 -10.74 -3.58
CA ASN A 40 -3.30 -10.34 -4.89
C ASN A 40 -4.26 -9.15 -4.81
N ILE A 41 -4.06 -8.17 -5.69
CA ILE A 41 -4.97 -7.06 -5.90
C ILE A 41 -6.10 -7.54 -6.83
N ASN A 42 -7.01 -8.34 -6.30
CA ASN A 42 -8.15 -8.90 -7.03
C ASN A 42 -9.51 -8.40 -6.52
N THR A 43 -9.56 -7.91 -5.27
CA THR A 43 -10.77 -7.33 -4.68
C THR A 43 -10.82 -5.82 -4.88
N LYS A 44 -12.03 -5.23 -4.84
CA LYS A 44 -12.23 -3.78 -4.91
C LYS A 44 -11.43 -3.05 -3.82
N LEU A 45 -11.52 -3.53 -2.58
CA LEU A 45 -10.77 -3.00 -1.44
C LEU A 45 -9.26 -3.02 -1.67
N ALA A 46 -8.71 -4.13 -2.16
CA ALA A 46 -7.28 -4.21 -2.44
C ALA A 46 -6.84 -3.24 -3.55
N LYS A 47 -7.68 -3.03 -4.58
CA LYS A 47 -7.41 -2.04 -5.65
C LYS A 47 -7.40 -0.62 -5.09
N GLU A 48 -8.39 -0.26 -4.26
CA GLU A 48 -8.48 1.06 -3.64
C GLU A 48 -7.29 1.34 -2.72
N ILE A 49 -6.90 0.37 -1.89
CA ILE A 49 -5.70 0.47 -1.05
C ILE A 49 -4.43 0.63 -1.90
N TYR A 50 -4.31 -0.12 -2.99
CA TYR A 50 -3.15 -0.06 -3.88
C TYR A 50 -3.00 1.30 -4.57
N GLU A 51 -4.10 1.89 -5.05
CA GLU A 51 -4.09 3.22 -5.67
C GLU A 51 -3.71 4.31 -4.64
N ASP A 52 -4.21 4.23 -3.40
CA ASP A 52 -3.78 5.13 -2.33
C ASP A 52 -2.30 4.95 -1.97
N LEU A 53 -1.78 3.72 -1.92
CA LEU A 53 -0.36 3.46 -1.70
C LEU A 53 0.50 4.08 -2.81
N LYS A 54 0.07 3.98 -4.07
CA LYS A 54 0.73 4.66 -5.20
C LYS A 54 0.67 6.17 -5.09
N ALA A 55 -0.47 6.73 -4.69
CA ALA A 55 -0.62 8.17 -4.50
C ALA A 55 0.33 8.69 -3.40
N LEU A 56 0.46 7.95 -2.29
CA LEU A 56 1.43 8.26 -1.24
C LEU A 56 2.87 8.19 -1.76
N LEU A 57 3.21 7.17 -2.55
CA LEU A 57 4.54 7.08 -3.15
C LEU A 57 4.84 8.24 -4.09
N LYS A 58 3.86 8.75 -4.87
CA LYS A 58 4.05 9.95 -5.69
C LYS A 58 4.31 11.22 -4.87
N ILE A 59 3.75 11.30 -3.66
CA ILE A 59 3.99 12.43 -2.76
C ILE A 59 5.39 12.32 -2.13
N TYR A 60 5.80 11.10 -1.75
CA TYR A 60 7.09 10.86 -1.08
C TYR A 60 8.28 10.76 -2.02
N LYS A 61 8.05 10.36 -3.28
CA LYS A 61 8.99 10.50 -4.39
C LYS A 61 8.47 11.60 -5.34
N PRO A 62 8.59 12.89 -4.98
CA PRO A 62 8.55 13.91 -6.01
C PRO A 62 9.75 13.63 -6.93
N ASN A 63 9.48 13.41 -8.22
CA ASN A 63 10.45 13.12 -9.27
C ASN A 63 11.85 13.72 -9.00
N ILE A 64 12.86 12.85 -9.01
CA ILE A 64 14.20 13.20 -9.48
C ILE A 64 14.13 13.26 -11.01
#